data_AF-A0A955CHK3-F1
#
_entry.id   AF-A0A955CHK3-F1
#
_cell.length_a   1.000
_cell.length_b   1.000
_cell.length_c   1.000
_cell.angle_alpha   90.00
_cell.angle_beta   90.00
_cell.angle_gamma   90.00
#
_symmetry.space_group_name_H-M   'P 1'
#
loop_
_entity.id
_entity.type
_entity.pdbx_description
1 polymer ?
#
loop_
_entity_poly.entity_id
_entity_poly.type
_entity_poly.pdbx_seq_one_letter_code
_entity_poly.pdbx_strand_id
1 'polypeptide(L)' 'VVQRPLPPDDPCRRQPDISLAKQRLAWEPKVPLREGLAKTIEWFQSIRIEDYRAPTPNY' A
#
# COMPACT_ATOMS: atom_id res chain seq x y z
N VAL A 1 -15.88 3.03 17.87
CA VAL A 1 -15.71 2.80 16.41
C VAL A 1 -16.63 3.75 15.69
N VAL A 2 -16.10 4.64 14.84
CA VAL A 2 -16.91 5.59 14.06
C VAL A 2 -17.33 4.88 12.77
N GLN A 3 -18.63 4.77 12.50
CA GLN A 3 -19.13 4.21 11.25
C GLN A 3 -19.44 5.33 10.26
N ARG A 4 -18.85 5.25 9.06
CA ARG A 4 -19.08 6.16 7.94
C ARG A 4 -19.47 5.31 6.71
N PRO A 5 -20.33 5.83 5.82
CA PRO A 5 -20.66 5.14 4.56
C PRO A 5 -19.42 5.00 3.69
N LEU A 6 -19.40 3.97 2.82
CA LEU A 6 -18.36 3.80 1.82
C LEU A 6 -18.35 5.02 0.88
N PRO A 7 -17.18 5.55 0.51
CA PRO A 7 -17.10 6.57 -0.54
C PRO A 7 -17.77 6.09 -1.83
N PRO A 8 -18.54 6.94 -2.53
CA PRO A 8 -19.28 6.54 -3.74
C PRO A 8 -18.41 5.92 -4.83
N ASP A 9 -17.16 6.36 -4.93
CA ASP A 9 -16.21 5.95 -5.97
C ASP A 9 -15.28 4.80 -5.55
N ASP A 10 -15.49 4.22 -4.37
CA ASP A 10 -14.67 3.10 -3.91
C ASP A 10 -15.22 1.75 -4.39
N PRO A 11 -14.55 1.06 -5.33
CA PRO A 11 -14.95 -0.29 -5.71
C PRO A 11 -14.78 -1.23 -4.52
N CYS A 12 -15.79 -2.05 -4.24
CA CYS A 12 -15.76 -3.05 -3.16
C CYS A 12 -14.60 -4.06 -3.27
N ARG A 13 -14.07 -4.27 -4.48
CA ARG A 13 -12.92 -5.15 -4.73
C ARG A 13 -12.02 -4.57 -5.82
N ARG A 14 -10.72 -4.54 -5.57
CA ARG A 14 -9.70 -4.18 -6.56
C ARG A 14 -8.85 -5.40 -6.87
N GLN A 15 -8.82 -5.80 -8.14
CA GLN A 15 -7.97 -6.88 -8.65
C GLN A 15 -7.46 -6.50 -10.04
N PRO A 16 -6.36 -5.74 -10.14
CA PRO A 16 -5.84 -5.28 -11.42
C PRO A 16 -5.27 -6.46 -12.24
N ASP A 17 -5.56 -6.48 -13.54
CA ASP A 17 -4.81 -7.31 -14.50
C ASP A 17 -3.43 -6.68 -14.74
N ILE A 18 -2.37 -7.45 -14.51
CA ILE A 18 -0.99 -7.01 -14.63
C ILE A 18 -0.28 -7.59 -15.86
N SER A 19 -1.01 -8.21 -16.79
CA SER A 19 -0.45 -8.86 -17.98
C SER A 19 0.42 -7.94 -18.82
N LEU A 20 0.02 -6.66 -18.97
CA LEU A 20 0.80 -5.67 -19.72
C LEU A 20 2.17 -5.38 -19.07
N ALA A 21 2.20 -5.23 -17.74
CA ALA A 21 3.44 -4.96 -17.00
C ALA A 21 4.39 -6.17 -17.06
N LYS A 22 3.85 -7.39 -16.96
CA LYS A 22 4.63 -8.61 -17.14
C LYS A 22 5.26 -8.69 -18.53
N GLN A 23 4.48 -8.43 -19.58
CA GLN A 23 4.95 -8.54 -20.96
C GLN A 23 5.96 -7.47 -21.35
N ARG A 24 5.74 -6.21 -20.91
CA ARG A 24 6.53 -5.07 -21.38
C ARG A 24 7.69 -4.71 -20.48
N LEU A 25 7.55 -4.96 -19.18
CA LEU A 25 8.52 -4.55 -18.17
C LEU A 25 9.18 -5.73 -17.46
N ALA A 26 8.79 -6.97 -17.79
CA ALA A 26 9.16 -8.15 -17.02
C ALA A 26 8.89 -7.97 -15.51
N TRP A 27 7.85 -7.20 -15.18
CA TRP A 27 7.54 -6.80 -13.82
C TRP A 27 6.38 -7.59 -13.26
N GLU A 28 6.52 -8.03 -12.01
CA GLU A 28 5.47 -8.61 -11.19
C GLU A 28 5.78 -8.41 -9.69
N PRO A 29 4.76 -8.43 -8.81
CA PRO A 29 4.98 -8.36 -7.36
C PRO A 29 5.76 -9.60 -6.88
N LYS A 30 6.87 -9.34 -6.19
CA LYS A 30 7.76 -10.40 -5.65
C LYS A 30 7.53 -10.69 -4.17
N VAL A 31 6.86 -9.78 -3.46
CA VAL A 31 6.65 -9.87 -2.00
C VAL A 31 5.21 -10.30 -1.73
N PRO A 32 4.98 -11.46 -1.08
CA PRO A 32 3.65 -11.88 -0.65
C PRO A 32 3.03 -10.91 0.35
N LEU A 33 1.70 -10.81 0.36
CA LEU A 33 0.97 -9.88 1.24
C LEU A 33 1.38 -10.00 2.72
N ARG A 34 1.42 -11.24 3.24
CA ARG A 34 1.78 -11.49 4.64
C ARG A 34 3.18 -10.96 4.99
N GLU A 35 4.14 -11.20 4.10
CA GLU A 35 5.52 -10.76 4.30
C GLU A 35 5.62 -9.24 4.25
N GLY A 36 4.97 -8.61 3.25
CA GLY A 36 4.92 -7.15 3.13
C GLY A 36 4.31 -6.50 4.37
N LEU A 37 3.19 -7.04 4.87
CA LEU A 37 2.55 -6.53 6.08
C LEU A 37 3.44 -6.66 7.32
N ALA A 38 4.11 -7.79 7.51
CA ALA A 38 5.01 -7.97 8.65
C ALA A 38 6.15 -6.94 8.65
N LYS A 39 6.82 -6.73 7.50
CA LYS A 39 7.89 -5.74 7.35
C LYS A 39 7.39 -4.32 7.59
N THR A 40 6.20 -3.98 7.08
CA THR A 40 5.60 -2.66 7.31
C THR A 40 5.30 -2.44 8.79
N ILE A 41 4.73 -3.43 9.48
CA ILE A 41 4.44 -3.34 10.93
C ILE A 41 5.74 -3.16 11.72
N GLU A 42 6.76 -3.95 11.42
CA GLU A 42 8.09 -3.83 12.05
C GLU A 42 8.69 -2.43 11.85
N TRP A 43 8.62 -1.90 10.62
CA TRP A 43 9.07 -0.54 10.34
C TRP A 43 8.32 0.49 11.20
N PHE A 44 6.99 0.41 11.27
CA PHE A 44 6.17 1.30 12.11
C PHE A 44 6.50 1.19 13.60
N GLN A 45 6.86 -0.01 14.09
CA GLN A 45 7.30 -0.20 15.48
C GLN A 45 8.68 0.42 15.74
N SER A 46 9.53 0.49 14.72
CA SER A 46 10.90 1.01 14.85
C SER A 46 11.00 2.53 14.85
N ILE A 47 9.95 3.24 14.40
CA ILE A 47 9.97 4.70 14.26
C ILE A 47 9.10 5.40 15.31
N ARG A 48 9.49 6.64 15.66
CA ARG A 48 8.60 7.59 16.33
C ARG A 48 7.82 8.35 15.25
N ILE A 49 6.50 8.17 15.22
CA ILE A 49 5.64 8.81 14.21
C ILE A 49 5.69 10.33 14.27
N GLU A 50 5.90 10.90 15.46
CA GLU A 50 6.13 12.33 15.67
C GLU A 50 7.37 12.88 14.95
N ASP A 51 8.39 12.04 14.74
CA ASP A 51 9.63 12.41 14.05
C ASP A 51 9.54 12.09 12.55
N TYR A 52 8.44 11.50 12.09
CA TYR A 52 8.26 11.18 10.68
C TYR A 52 8.10 12.47 9.86
N ARG A 53 9.10 12.73 9.02
CA ARG A 53 9.04 13.79 8.02
C ARG A 53 8.71 13.17 6.66
N ALA A 54 7.61 13.61 6.05
CA ALA A 54 7.28 13.19 4.70
C ALA A 54 8.47 13.48 3.77
N PRO A 55 8.92 12.51 2.96
CA PRO A 55 10.07 12.69 2.07
C PRO A 55 9.82 13.79 1.01
N THR A 56 8.56 14.14 0.77
CA THR A 56 8.15 15.24 -0.10
C THR A 56 7.20 16.16 0.68
N PRO A 57 7.66 17.36 1.11
CA PRO A 57 6.87 18.24 1.96
C PRO A 57 5.75 19.02 1.26
N ASN A 58 5.64 18.94 -0.08
CA ASN A 58 4.74 19.76 -0.89
C ASN A 58 3.84 18.92 -1.82
N TYR A 59 3.05 18.02 -1.25
CA TYR A 59 1.85 17.49 -1.91
C TYR A 59 0.70 17.45 -0.92
#